data_AF-A0A1H0KYH4-F1
#
_entry.id   AF-A0A1H0KYH4-F1
#
_cell.length_a   1.000
_cell.length_b   1.000
_cell.length_c   1.000
_cell.angle_alpha   90.00
_cell.angle_beta   90.00
_cell.angle_gamma   90.00
#
_symmetry.space_group_name_H-M   'P 1'
#
loop_
_entity.id
_entity.type
_entity.pdbx_description
1 polymer ?
#
loop_
_entity_poly.entity_id
_entity_poly.type
_entity_poly.pdbx_seq_one_letter_code
_entity_poly.pdbx_strand_id
1 'polypeptide(L)'
;MRKFLALLLLVASIVLLSPGANASAEAPGPQGVLKSVEVNDFSNLAVMTGWALDPTVRSKVSTVGVSIDGHRVRSWQPASIRGHNFSISMTIPVGRHLVCVDAAKYRDTSRTSSLGCFEFQAYAAATKAQMLAIAKKIDPKNSVHWVWTTLPVGVSGQARPWQARIDIASGNSVRYLRAVMLHEWSHVLQYRAFPGADPWGDAIEAFNARLGDPGDRTSYSGVEHGADCIALALGADYLGYGCPAALRSFGSRIAHGLVVHTQA
;
A
#
# COMPACT_ATOMS: atom_id res chain seq x y z
N MET A 1 -54.76 -14.78 80.09
CA MET A 1 -55.48 -15.18 78.84
C MET A 1 -56.53 -14.13 78.51
N ARG A 2 -56.30 -13.33 77.45
CA ARG A 2 -57.17 -12.34 76.78
C ARG A 2 -56.20 -11.35 76.09
N LYS A 3 -56.33 -10.89 74.85
CA LYS A 3 -57.13 -11.16 73.65
C LYS A 3 -56.38 -10.38 72.54
N PHE A 4 -56.25 -10.98 71.36
CA PHE A 4 -55.72 -10.35 70.14
C PHE A 4 -56.57 -9.15 69.70
N LEU A 5 -55.92 -8.10 69.17
CA LEU A 5 -56.52 -7.18 68.20
C LEU A 5 -55.44 -6.78 67.18
N ALA A 6 -55.58 -7.30 65.95
CA ALA A 6 -54.75 -6.97 64.81
C ALA A 6 -55.35 -5.76 64.09
N LEU A 7 -54.54 -4.72 63.89
CA LEU A 7 -54.90 -3.51 63.15
C LEU A 7 -54.46 -3.70 61.69
N LEU A 8 -55.43 -3.88 60.78
CA LEU A 8 -55.22 -3.85 59.34
C LEU A 8 -55.10 -2.38 58.89
N LEU A 9 -53.97 -1.99 58.30
CA LEU A 9 -53.78 -0.73 57.61
C LEU A 9 -53.92 -0.96 56.10
N LEU A 10 -54.97 -0.38 55.51
CA LEU A 10 -55.23 -0.36 54.08
C LEU A 10 -54.41 0.78 53.45
N VAL A 11 -53.40 0.46 52.62
CA VAL A 11 -52.67 1.47 51.84
C VAL A 11 -53.32 1.55 50.46
N ALA A 12 -53.93 2.70 50.15
CA ALA A 12 -54.44 3.01 48.83
C ALA A 12 -53.29 3.49 47.93
N SER A 13 -52.90 2.69 46.95
CA SER A 13 -51.94 3.09 45.91
C SER A 13 -52.61 3.98 44.89
N ILE A 14 -52.27 5.27 44.89
CA ILE A 14 -52.60 6.21 43.81
C ILE A 14 -51.64 5.90 42.64
N VAL A 15 -52.17 5.34 41.55
CA VAL A 15 -51.45 5.21 40.27
C VAL A 15 -51.51 6.57 39.57
N LEU A 16 -50.43 7.33 39.64
CA LEU A 16 -50.21 8.49 38.77
C LEU A 16 -49.82 7.98 37.38
N LEU A 17 -50.75 8.09 36.43
CA LEU A 17 -50.49 7.94 35.01
C LEU A 17 -49.60 9.09 34.55
N SER A 18 -48.30 8.84 34.41
CA SER A 18 -47.39 9.75 33.71
C SER A 18 -47.79 9.81 32.22
N PRO A 19 -47.93 11.00 31.61
CA PRO A 19 -48.12 11.09 30.16
C PRO A 19 -46.88 10.53 29.47
N GLY A 20 -47.10 9.58 28.55
CA GLY A 20 -46.05 8.91 27.79
C GLY A 20 -45.16 9.93 27.09
N ALA A 21 -43.87 9.93 27.45
CA ALA A 21 -42.84 10.57 26.66
C ALA A 21 -42.80 9.85 25.31
N ASN A 22 -43.36 10.49 24.27
CA ASN A 22 -43.06 10.14 22.90
C ASN A 22 -41.57 10.41 22.68
N ALA A 23 -40.73 9.41 22.93
CA ALA A 23 -39.38 9.39 22.41
C ALA A 23 -39.50 9.38 20.88
N SER A 24 -39.36 10.54 20.25
CA SER A 24 -39.17 10.60 18.81
C SER A 24 -37.90 9.80 18.51
N ALA A 25 -38.07 8.63 17.86
CA ALA A 25 -36.94 7.85 17.39
C ALA A 25 -36.03 8.76 16.55
N GLU A 26 -34.79 8.94 17.00
CA GLU A 26 -33.83 9.79 16.32
C GLU A 26 -33.70 9.28 14.87
N ALA A 27 -33.85 10.19 13.90
CA ALA A 27 -33.74 9.81 12.50
C ALA A 27 -32.39 9.11 12.25
N PRO A 28 -32.38 7.96 11.56
CA PRO A 28 -31.18 7.15 11.40
C PRO A 28 -30.07 7.98 10.74
N GLY A 29 -28.85 7.86 11.28
CA GLY A 29 -27.67 8.49 10.71
C GLY A 29 -27.33 7.95 9.32
N PRO A 30 -26.35 8.55 8.63
CA PRO A 30 -25.80 8.02 7.39
C PRO A 30 -25.39 6.55 7.52
N GLN A 31 -25.55 5.80 6.44
CA GLN A 31 -25.17 4.39 6.35
C GLN A 31 -24.11 4.22 5.26
N GLY A 32 -23.23 3.23 5.40
CA GLY A 32 -22.21 2.97 4.40
C GLY A 32 -21.14 2.00 4.88
N VAL A 33 -20.15 1.77 4.02
CA VAL A 33 -18.95 1.02 4.36
C VAL A 33 -17.77 1.44 3.48
N LEU A 34 -16.58 1.46 4.07
CA LEU A 34 -15.30 1.45 3.35
C LEU A 34 -15.08 0.02 2.81
N LYS A 35 -15.12 -0.14 1.49
CA LYS A 35 -15.03 -1.45 0.84
C LYS A 35 -13.60 -1.91 0.60
N SER A 36 -12.76 -1.00 0.10
CA SER A 36 -11.36 -1.31 -0.19
C SER A 36 -10.47 -0.10 0.05
N VAL A 37 -9.21 -0.42 0.36
CA VAL A 37 -8.11 0.53 0.44
C VAL A 37 -6.95 -0.05 -0.35
N GLU A 38 -6.52 0.67 -1.37
CA GLU A 38 -5.29 0.38 -2.10
C GLU A 38 -4.25 1.42 -1.71
N VAL A 39 -3.09 0.97 -1.21
CA VAL A 39 -1.99 1.85 -0.83
C VAL A 39 -0.81 1.64 -1.76
N ASN A 40 -0.17 2.74 -2.13
CA ASN A 40 1.11 2.74 -2.81
C ASN A 40 2.17 3.26 -1.85
N ASP A 41 2.94 2.34 -1.25
CA ASP A 41 3.94 2.68 -0.24
C ASP A 41 5.18 3.40 -0.83
N PHE A 42 5.30 3.49 -2.16
CA PHE A 42 6.35 4.29 -2.81
C PHE A 42 5.98 5.77 -2.86
N SER A 43 4.69 6.10 -3.07
CA SER A 43 4.20 7.47 -3.20
C SER A 43 3.34 7.96 -2.03
N ASN A 44 3.13 7.12 -1.01
CA ASN A 44 2.18 7.31 0.09
C ASN A 44 0.74 7.61 -0.37
N LEU A 45 0.37 7.20 -1.59
CA LEU A 45 -0.95 7.40 -2.14
C LEU A 45 -1.90 6.30 -1.64
N ALA A 46 -3.00 6.67 -1.01
CA ALA A 46 -4.09 5.77 -0.68
C ALA A 46 -5.30 6.07 -1.58
N VAL A 47 -5.86 5.02 -2.19
CA VAL A 47 -7.13 5.04 -2.92
C VAL A 47 -8.15 4.27 -2.10
N MET A 48 -9.15 4.99 -1.59
CA MET A 48 -10.22 4.45 -0.75
C MET A 48 -11.51 4.40 -1.54
N THR A 49 -12.15 3.23 -1.58
CA THR A 49 -13.44 3.06 -2.25
C THR A 49 -14.48 2.46 -1.33
N GLY A 50 -15.74 2.82 -1.54
CA GLY A 50 -16.83 2.36 -0.70
C GLY A 50 -18.18 2.89 -1.15
N TRP A 51 -19.15 2.86 -0.24
CA TRP A 51 -20.44 3.51 -0.46
C TRP A 51 -20.98 4.18 0.80
N ALA A 52 -21.78 5.21 0.63
CA ALA A 52 -22.49 5.93 1.69
C ALA A 52 -23.83 6.50 1.20
N LEU A 53 -24.85 6.49 2.06
CA LEU A 53 -26.18 7.04 1.80
C LEU A 53 -26.79 7.67 3.06
N ASP A 54 -27.65 8.65 2.84
CA ASP A 54 -28.53 9.21 3.86
C ASP A 54 -29.92 8.56 3.73
N PRO A 55 -30.35 7.74 4.70
CA PRO A 55 -31.63 7.02 4.59
C PRO A 55 -32.84 7.97 4.63
N THR A 56 -32.66 9.19 5.15
CA THR A 56 -33.72 10.20 5.26
C THR A 56 -33.95 10.97 3.96
N VAL A 57 -32.97 10.96 3.05
CA VAL A 57 -33.04 11.67 1.76
C VAL A 57 -32.53 10.77 0.64
N ARG A 58 -33.35 9.78 0.24
CA ARG A 58 -32.96 8.72 -0.74
C ARG A 58 -32.47 9.24 -2.10
N SER A 59 -32.85 10.46 -2.50
CA SER A 59 -32.42 11.10 -3.76
C SER A 59 -31.12 11.90 -3.63
N LYS A 60 -30.51 11.95 -2.44
CA LYS A 60 -29.27 12.65 -2.15
C LYS A 60 -28.29 11.70 -1.47
N VAL A 61 -27.03 12.04 -1.59
CA VAL A 61 -25.92 11.26 -1.04
C VAL A 61 -25.34 11.97 0.17
N SER A 62 -24.81 11.18 1.10
CA SER A 62 -24.03 11.69 2.23
C SER A 62 -22.74 12.37 1.75
N THR A 63 -22.26 13.34 2.50
CA THR A 63 -20.89 13.85 2.29
C THR A 63 -19.94 12.82 2.89
N VAL A 64 -18.99 12.32 2.10
CA VAL A 64 -17.95 11.41 2.60
C VAL A 64 -16.77 12.22 3.13
N GLY A 65 -16.19 11.73 4.20
CA GLY A 65 -15.07 12.33 4.86
C GLY A 65 -13.89 11.44 5.03
N VAL A 66 -12.70 12.03 4.97
CA VAL A 66 -11.47 11.40 5.42
C VAL A 66 -10.91 12.22 6.57
N SER A 67 -10.51 11.52 7.62
CA SER A 67 -9.74 12.05 8.74
C SER A 67 -8.44 11.27 8.91
N ILE A 68 -7.41 11.96 9.38
CA ILE A 68 -6.12 11.40 9.77
C ILE A 68 -5.95 11.74 11.25
N ASP A 69 -5.75 10.72 12.08
CA ASP A 69 -5.55 10.84 13.53
C ASP A 69 -6.65 11.68 14.21
N GLY A 70 -7.89 11.50 13.76
CA GLY A 70 -9.06 12.23 14.27
C GLY A 70 -9.27 13.62 13.67
N HIS A 71 -8.36 14.12 12.83
CA HIS A 71 -8.49 15.41 12.17
C HIS A 71 -9.02 15.27 10.74
N ARG A 72 -10.14 15.94 10.45
CA ARG A 72 -10.76 15.95 9.13
C ARG A 72 -9.82 16.63 8.12
N VAL A 73 -9.40 15.91 7.07
CA VAL A 73 -8.45 16.40 6.06
C VAL A 73 -9.08 16.58 4.68
N ARG A 74 -10.15 15.86 4.36
CA ARG A 74 -10.78 15.96 3.04
C ARG A 74 -12.25 15.58 3.03
N SER A 75 -13.11 16.43 2.49
CA SER A 75 -14.54 16.13 2.26
C SER A 75 -14.83 15.92 0.79
N TRP A 76 -15.73 15.00 0.48
CA TRP A 76 -16.18 14.72 -0.88
C TRP A 76 -17.70 14.58 -0.92
N GLN A 77 -18.33 15.24 -1.89
CA GLN A 77 -19.75 15.06 -2.18
C GLN A 77 -19.87 14.32 -3.52
N PRO A 78 -20.52 13.14 -3.55
CA PRO A 78 -20.74 12.45 -4.82
C PRO A 78 -21.59 13.29 -5.76
N ALA A 79 -21.17 13.40 -7.02
CA ALA A 79 -21.82 14.22 -8.03
C ALA A 79 -23.20 13.68 -8.49
N SER A 80 -23.57 12.44 -8.13
CA SER A 80 -24.71 11.73 -8.71
C SER A 80 -25.63 11.09 -7.67
N ILE A 81 -26.93 11.22 -7.91
CA ILE A 81 -28.03 10.61 -7.16
C ILE A 81 -28.17 9.09 -7.38
N ARG A 82 -27.46 8.50 -8.37
CA ARG A 82 -27.58 7.07 -8.73
C ARG A 82 -26.44 6.19 -8.23
N GLY A 83 -25.38 6.78 -7.68
CA GLY A 83 -24.22 6.04 -7.21
C GLY A 83 -23.87 6.48 -5.80
N HIS A 84 -24.31 5.71 -4.80
CA HIS A 84 -23.87 5.88 -3.41
C HIS A 84 -22.38 5.58 -3.23
N ASN A 85 -21.67 5.19 -4.29
CA ASN A 85 -20.27 4.83 -4.24
C ASN A 85 -19.36 6.07 -4.16
N PHE A 86 -18.23 5.92 -3.49
CA PHE A 86 -17.16 6.89 -3.46
C PHE A 86 -15.84 6.26 -3.91
N SER A 87 -14.97 7.09 -4.49
CA SER A 87 -13.56 6.80 -4.72
C SER A 87 -12.76 8.06 -4.39
N ILE A 88 -11.91 7.97 -3.36
CA ILE A 88 -11.15 9.10 -2.82
C ILE A 88 -9.68 8.71 -2.84
N SER A 89 -8.87 9.45 -3.58
CA SER A 89 -7.41 9.30 -3.61
C SER A 89 -6.72 10.43 -2.86
N MET A 90 -5.80 10.12 -1.95
CA MET A 90 -4.99 11.15 -1.30
C MET A 90 -3.61 10.65 -0.90
N THR A 91 -2.63 11.54 -0.91
CA THR A 91 -1.32 11.28 -0.32
C THR A 91 -1.40 11.46 1.19
N ILE A 92 -0.97 10.44 1.93
CA ILE A 92 -0.90 10.48 3.38
C ILE A 92 0.44 11.11 3.79
N PRO A 93 0.45 12.11 4.70
CA PRO A 93 1.69 12.70 5.21
C PRO A 93 2.61 11.67 5.83
N VAL A 94 3.91 11.95 5.85
CA VAL A 94 4.91 11.05 6.46
C VAL A 94 4.61 10.85 7.94
N GLY A 95 4.57 9.59 8.37
CA GLY A 95 4.24 9.23 9.74
C GLY A 95 3.39 7.97 9.82
N ARG A 96 3.13 7.53 11.05
CA ARG A 96 2.15 6.47 11.33
C ARG A 96 0.81 7.13 11.61
N HIS A 97 -0.22 6.71 10.88
CA HIS A 97 -1.52 7.35 10.89
C HIS A 97 -2.64 6.32 11.03
N LEU A 98 -3.69 6.70 11.77
CA LEU A 98 -5.00 6.06 11.67
C LEU A 98 -5.85 6.90 10.71
N VAL A 99 -6.17 6.34 9.55
CA VAL A 99 -6.99 6.99 8.52
C VAL A 99 -8.41 6.46 8.62
N CYS A 100 -9.38 7.33 8.86
CA CYS A 100 -10.78 6.97 9.00
C CYS A 100 -11.62 7.64 7.91
N VAL A 101 -12.59 6.89 7.40
CA VAL A 101 -13.60 7.37 6.47
C VAL A 101 -14.94 7.50 7.19
N ASP A 102 -15.59 8.65 7.07
CA ASP A 102 -16.90 8.94 7.66
C ASP A 102 -17.92 9.33 6.58
N ALA A 103 -19.20 9.22 6.91
CA ALA A 103 -20.29 9.81 6.13
C ALA A 103 -21.07 10.79 7.00
N ALA A 104 -21.23 12.01 6.51
CA ALA A 104 -22.05 13.05 7.11
C ALA A 104 -23.46 13.09 6.51
N LYS A 105 -24.44 13.37 7.36
CA LYS A 105 -25.85 13.52 6.98
C LYS A 105 -26.03 14.66 5.97
N TYR A 106 -26.98 14.51 5.06
CA TYR A 106 -27.26 15.54 4.05
C TYR A 106 -27.65 16.85 4.74
N ARG A 107 -26.90 17.93 4.47
CA ARG A 107 -27.03 19.27 5.07
C ARG A 107 -26.79 19.36 6.59
N ASP A 108 -26.28 18.30 7.21
CA ASP A 108 -25.93 18.28 8.63
C ASP A 108 -24.62 17.52 8.82
N THR A 109 -23.51 18.24 8.69
CA THR A 109 -22.16 17.68 8.81
C THR A 109 -21.74 17.39 10.25
N SER A 110 -22.56 17.77 11.24
CA SER A 110 -22.32 17.44 12.65
C SER A 110 -22.72 16.00 12.98
N ARG A 111 -23.61 15.41 12.16
CA ARG A 111 -24.06 14.02 12.32
C ARG A 111 -23.33 13.11 11.35
N THR A 112 -22.32 12.42 11.87
CA THR A 112 -21.47 11.51 11.10
C THR A 112 -21.59 10.07 11.55
N SER A 113 -21.46 9.14 10.61
CA SER A 113 -21.28 7.71 10.87
C SER A 113 -19.92 7.27 10.34
N SER A 114 -19.19 6.47 11.12
CA SER A 114 -17.94 5.86 10.65
C SER A 114 -18.22 4.80 9.58
N LEU A 115 -17.48 4.83 8.48
CA LEU A 115 -17.51 3.84 7.41
C LEU A 115 -16.40 2.79 7.53
N GLY A 116 -15.35 3.09 8.32
CA GLY A 116 -14.20 2.23 8.53
C GLY A 116 -12.90 3.02 8.69
N CYS A 117 -11.89 2.39 9.28
CA CYS A 117 -10.55 2.95 9.42
C CYS A 117 -9.48 1.93 9.02
N PHE A 118 -8.28 2.41 8.68
CA PHE A 118 -7.10 1.60 8.46
C PHE A 118 -5.85 2.29 9.01
N GLU A 119 -4.88 1.50 9.46
CA GLU A 119 -3.56 2.02 9.81
C GLU A 119 -2.69 2.14 8.56
N PHE A 120 -1.91 3.22 8.47
CA PHE A 120 -0.95 3.41 7.39
C PHE A 120 0.35 4.00 7.91
N GLN A 121 1.47 3.46 7.43
CA GLN A 121 2.79 4.02 7.66
C GLN A 121 3.28 4.65 6.36
N ALA A 122 3.27 5.98 6.32
CA ALA A 122 3.84 6.75 5.22
C ALA A 122 5.33 7.01 5.47
N TYR A 123 6.12 7.00 4.40
CA TYR A 123 7.57 7.17 4.45
C TYR A 123 8.02 8.44 3.74
N ALA A 124 9.09 9.07 4.24
CA ALA A 124 9.68 10.20 3.55
C ALA A 124 10.19 9.82 2.16
N ALA A 125 10.12 10.76 1.22
CA ALA A 125 10.82 10.63 -0.04
C ALA A 125 12.33 10.51 0.22
N ALA A 126 12.97 9.61 -0.52
CA ALA A 126 14.40 9.45 -0.50
C ALA A 126 15.11 10.67 -1.11
N THR A 127 16.38 10.82 -0.77
CA THR A 127 17.25 11.88 -1.27
C THR A 127 18.41 11.31 -2.07
N LYS A 128 18.99 12.12 -2.97
CA LYS A 128 20.23 11.78 -3.68
C LYS A 128 21.36 11.39 -2.72
N ALA A 129 21.47 12.06 -1.57
CA ALA A 129 22.49 11.75 -0.57
C ALA A 129 22.32 10.35 0.03
N GLN A 130 21.09 9.95 0.36
CA GLN A 130 20.80 8.59 0.82
C GLN A 130 21.09 7.54 -0.24
N MET A 131 20.71 7.81 -1.50
CA MET A 131 21.04 6.94 -2.62
C MET A 131 22.56 6.75 -2.75
N LEU A 132 23.34 7.83 -2.77
CA LEU A 132 24.81 7.73 -2.85
C LEU A 132 25.43 6.99 -1.64
N ALA A 133 24.87 7.17 -0.45
CA ALA A 133 25.32 6.45 0.75
C ALA A 133 25.05 4.93 0.66
N ILE A 134 23.94 4.52 0.05
CA ILE A 134 23.63 3.11 -0.23
C ILE A 134 24.53 2.57 -1.34
N ALA A 135 24.71 3.34 -2.43
CA ALA A 135 25.56 2.97 -3.56
C ALA A 135 26.97 2.57 -3.09
N LYS A 136 27.58 3.38 -2.21
CA LYS A 136 28.90 3.08 -1.63
C LYS A 136 28.96 1.75 -0.87
N LYS A 137 27.85 1.28 -0.31
CA LYS A 137 27.77 -0.01 0.40
C LYS A 137 27.59 -1.19 -0.56
N ILE A 138 26.76 -1.03 -1.60
CA ILE A 138 26.40 -2.13 -2.51
C ILE A 138 27.39 -2.28 -3.68
N ASP A 139 28.02 -1.19 -4.10
CA ASP A 139 29.04 -1.13 -5.15
C ASP A 139 30.25 -0.31 -4.66
N PRO A 140 31.02 -0.82 -3.68
CA PRO A 140 32.14 -0.08 -3.09
C PRO A 140 33.28 0.22 -4.07
N LYS A 141 33.30 -0.46 -5.22
CA LYS A 141 34.28 -0.24 -6.30
C LYS A 141 33.85 0.86 -7.27
N ASN A 142 32.67 1.46 -7.10
CA ASN A 142 32.05 2.41 -8.04
C ASN A 142 32.10 1.89 -9.47
N SER A 143 31.75 0.61 -9.63
CA SER A 143 31.79 -0.06 -10.91
C SER A 143 30.59 0.30 -11.81
N VAL A 144 29.62 1.07 -11.30
CA VAL A 144 28.58 1.73 -12.10
C VAL A 144 28.37 3.19 -11.72
N HIS A 145 27.88 3.97 -12.68
CA HIS A 145 27.45 5.35 -12.48
C HIS A 145 25.99 5.39 -11.99
N TRP A 146 25.83 5.77 -10.72
CA TRP A 146 24.53 5.94 -10.07
C TRP A 146 23.97 7.34 -10.33
N VAL A 147 22.80 7.42 -10.95
CA VAL A 147 22.16 8.68 -11.34
C VAL A 147 20.85 8.86 -10.60
N TRP A 148 20.70 9.99 -9.92
CA TRP A 148 19.42 10.42 -9.33
C TRP A 148 18.65 11.25 -10.34
N THR A 149 17.49 10.78 -10.80
CA THR A 149 16.75 11.46 -11.88
C THR A 149 15.24 11.25 -11.75
N THR A 150 14.47 12.06 -12.49
CA THR A 150 13.05 11.77 -12.72
C THR A 150 12.94 10.69 -13.78
N LEU A 151 12.18 9.64 -13.48
CA LEU A 151 11.83 8.55 -14.40
C LEU A 151 10.33 8.60 -14.74
N PRO A 152 9.88 7.91 -15.80
CA PRO A 152 8.46 7.79 -16.11
C PRO A 152 7.65 7.29 -14.91
N VAL A 153 6.37 7.69 -14.87
CA VAL A 153 5.45 7.26 -13.80
C VAL A 153 5.41 5.73 -13.73
N GLY A 154 5.56 5.19 -12.52
CA GLY A 154 5.58 3.74 -12.27
C GLY A 154 6.96 3.09 -12.34
N VAL A 155 7.99 3.82 -12.77
CA VAL A 155 9.37 3.30 -12.85
C VAL A 155 10.16 3.77 -11.63
N SER A 156 10.62 2.82 -10.81
CA SER A 156 11.39 3.10 -9.58
C SER A 156 12.90 3.15 -9.83
N GLY A 157 13.38 2.42 -10.83
CA GLY A 157 14.77 2.38 -11.25
C GLY A 157 14.88 1.89 -12.70
N GLN A 158 16.07 2.06 -13.28
CA GLN A 158 16.41 1.51 -14.58
C GLN A 158 17.91 1.21 -14.64
N ALA A 159 18.25 -0.07 -14.77
CA ALA A 159 19.58 -0.53 -15.07
C ALA A 159 19.89 -0.42 -16.57
N ARG A 160 21.11 -0.01 -16.91
CA ARG A 160 21.69 -0.05 -18.26
C ARG A 160 23.05 -0.75 -18.18
N PRO A 161 23.05 -2.10 -18.07
CA PRO A 161 24.26 -2.84 -17.75
C PRO A 161 25.43 -2.59 -18.72
N TRP A 162 25.14 -2.48 -20.02
CA TRP A 162 26.15 -2.20 -21.07
C TRP A 162 26.77 -0.79 -20.99
N GLN A 163 26.13 0.15 -20.28
CA GLN A 163 26.66 1.49 -20.02
C GLN A 163 27.28 1.62 -18.63
N ALA A 164 27.31 0.53 -17.85
CA ALA A 164 27.65 0.57 -16.44
C ALA A 164 26.91 1.70 -15.70
N ARG A 165 25.60 1.84 -15.93
CA ARG A 165 24.78 2.94 -15.41
C ARG A 165 23.51 2.42 -14.77
N ILE A 166 23.10 3.04 -13.66
CA ILE A 166 21.81 2.81 -13.02
C ILE A 166 21.16 4.16 -12.73
N ASP A 167 19.97 4.36 -13.26
CA ASP A 167 19.12 5.50 -12.98
C ASP A 167 18.14 5.14 -11.85
N ILE A 168 18.08 5.94 -10.79
CA ILE A 168 17.16 5.76 -9.65
C ILE A 168 16.16 6.91 -9.64
N ALA A 169 14.86 6.58 -9.56
CA ALA A 169 13.80 7.57 -9.55
C ALA A 169 13.84 8.44 -8.29
N SER A 170 13.68 9.74 -8.49
CA SER A 170 13.65 10.74 -7.42
C SER A 170 12.43 10.67 -6.51
N GLY A 171 11.38 9.95 -6.94
CA GLY A 171 10.14 9.75 -6.19
C GLY A 171 10.13 8.53 -5.26
N ASN A 172 11.22 7.76 -5.18
CA ASN A 172 11.28 6.59 -4.29
C ASN A 172 11.13 6.99 -2.82
N SER A 173 10.49 6.14 -2.01
CA SER A 173 10.49 6.32 -0.56
C SER A 173 11.78 5.79 0.07
N VAL A 174 12.17 6.35 1.21
CA VAL A 174 13.37 5.91 1.95
C VAL A 174 13.29 4.44 2.36
N ARG A 175 12.08 3.90 2.56
CA ARG A 175 11.87 2.49 2.90
C ARG A 175 12.38 1.56 1.81
N TYR A 176 11.98 1.79 0.57
CA TYR A 176 12.27 0.86 -0.52
C TYR A 176 13.52 1.20 -1.31
N LEU A 177 14.12 2.38 -1.08
CA LEU A 177 15.28 2.84 -1.83
C LEU A 177 16.39 1.79 -1.92
N ARG A 178 16.75 1.14 -0.80
CA ARG A 178 17.80 0.11 -0.81
C ARG A 178 17.41 -1.10 -1.65
N ALA A 179 16.17 -1.56 -1.54
CA ALA A 179 15.72 -2.74 -2.27
C ALA A 179 15.63 -2.48 -3.78
N VAL A 180 15.10 -1.31 -4.18
CA VAL A 180 15.12 -0.86 -5.58
C VAL A 180 16.55 -0.80 -6.12
N MET A 181 17.47 -0.18 -5.37
CA MET A 181 18.87 -0.11 -5.81
C MET A 181 19.54 -1.49 -5.93
N LEU A 182 19.25 -2.42 -5.02
CA LEU A 182 19.75 -3.79 -5.12
C LEU A 182 19.15 -4.53 -6.32
N HIS A 183 17.86 -4.34 -6.60
CA HIS A 183 17.22 -4.91 -7.79
C HIS A 183 17.89 -4.42 -9.08
N GLU A 184 18.05 -3.10 -9.26
CA GLU A 184 18.72 -2.56 -10.46
C GLU A 184 20.19 -3.01 -10.55
N TRP A 185 20.87 -3.10 -9.41
CA TRP A 185 22.23 -3.61 -9.34
C TRP A 185 22.32 -5.07 -9.79
N SER A 186 21.33 -5.88 -9.44
CA SER A 186 21.26 -7.27 -9.85
C SER A 186 21.26 -7.45 -11.36
N HIS A 187 20.63 -6.57 -12.14
CA HIS A 187 20.72 -6.62 -13.60
C HIS A 187 22.14 -6.42 -14.12
N VAL A 188 22.93 -5.57 -13.46
CA VAL A 188 24.36 -5.42 -13.78
C VAL A 188 25.14 -6.68 -13.43
N LEU A 189 24.83 -7.32 -12.30
CA LEU A 189 25.44 -8.60 -11.93
C LEU A 189 25.07 -9.72 -12.89
N GLN A 190 23.81 -9.81 -13.32
CA GLN A 190 23.36 -10.73 -14.35
C GLN A 190 24.18 -10.51 -15.62
N TYR A 191 24.21 -9.30 -16.18
CA TYR A 191 24.98 -8.98 -17.38
C TYR A 191 26.45 -9.41 -17.27
N ARG A 192 27.09 -9.19 -16.10
CA ARG A 192 28.49 -9.57 -15.87
C ARG A 192 28.72 -11.07 -15.71
N ALA A 193 27.70 -11.83 -15.32
CA ALA A 193 27.80 -13.27 -15.12
C ALA A 193 27.85 -14.07 -16.43
N PHE A 194 27.48 -13.45 -17.56
CA PHE A 194 27.45 -14.08 -18.89
C PHE A 194 28.48 -13.41 -19.83
N PRO A 195 29.70 -13.95 -19.97
CA PRO A 195 30.77 -13.31 -20.76
C PRO A 195 30.65 -13.53 -22.29
N GLY A 196 29.48 -13.91 -22.79
CA GLY A 196 29.27 -14.25 -24.20
C GLY A 196 29.34 -13.04 -25.15
N ALA A 197 29.14 -13.29 -26.45
CA ALA A 197 29.09 -12.22 -27.45
C ALA A 197 27.83 -11.33 -27.31
N ASP A 198 26.77 -11.88 -26.70
CA ASP A 198 25.56 -11.16 -26.31
C ASP A 198 25.24 -11.44 -24.82
N PRO A 199 25.98 -10.82 -23.88
CA PRO A 199 25.83 -11.07 -22.45
C PRO A 199 24.40 -10.92 -21.92
N TRP A 200 23.65 -9.99 -22.48
CA TRP A 200 22.30 -9.70 -22.03
C TRP A 200 21.29 -10.71 -22.57
N GLY A 201 21.35 -11.04 -23.87
CA GLY A 201 20.53 -12.10 -24.44
C GLY A 201 20.81 -13.46 -23.80
N ASP A 202 22.08 -13.77 -23.51
CA ASP A 202 22.48 -15.00 -22.81
C ASP A 202 21.92 -15.04 -21.38
N ALA A 203 21.91 -13.90 -20.68
CA ALA A 203 21.27 -13.80 -19.36
C ALA A 203 19.77 -14.05 -19.46
N ILE A 204 19.06 -13.37 -20.37
CA ILE A 204 17.61 -13.53 -20.56
C ILE A 204 17.26 -14.99 -20.79
N GLU A 205 17.92 -15.64 -21.76
CA GLU A 205 17.69 -17.04 -22.09
C GLU A 205 17.95 -17.96 -20.90
N ALA A 206 19.06 -17.75 -20.17
CA ALA A 206 19.41 -18.60 -19.03
C ALA A 206 18.42 -18.49 -17.86
N PHE A 207 17.85 -17.30 -17.62
CA PHE A 207 16.83 -17.11 -16.60
C PHE A 207 15.47 -17.65 -17.04
N ASN A 208 15.04 -17.39 -18.28
CA ASN A 208 13.77 -17.89 -18.81
C ASN A 208 13.75 -19.42 -18.90
N ALA A 209 14.85 -20.06 -19.29
CA ALA A 209 14.98 -21.51 -19.30
C ALA A 209 14.68 -22.17 -17.94
N ARG A 210 15.02 -21.49 -16.83
CA ARG A 210 14.74 -21.98 -15.47
C ARG A 210 13.28 -21.78 -15.05
N LEU A 211 12.55 -20.91 -15.73
CA LEU A 211 11.12 -20.72 -15.54
C LEU A 211 10.26 -21.61 -16.46
N GLY A 212 10.89 -22.42 -17.31
CA GLY A 212 10.20 -23.34 -18.22
C GLY A 212 10.06 -22.83 -19.66
N ASP A 213 10.66 -21.68 -19.98
CA ASP A 213 10.59 -21.05 -21.30
C ASP A 213 11.99 -20.97 -21.95
N PRO A 214 12.63 -22.12 -22.27
CA PRO A 214 13.96 -22.13 -22.86
C PRO A 214 13.97 -21.50 -24.26
N GLY A 215 15.01 -20.71 -24.55
CA GLY A 215 15.22 -20.07 -25.85
C GLY A 215 14.45 -18.76 -26.07
N ASP A 216 13.56 -18.36 -25.15
CA ASP A 216 12.91 -17.05 -25.21
C ASP A 216 13.91 -15.95 -24.80
N ARG A 217 14.31 -15.13 -25.77
CA ARG A 217 15.15 -13.93 -25.58
C ARG A 217 14.37 -12.62 -25.59
N THR A 218 13.04 -12.69 -25.75
CA THR A 218 12.16 -11.53 -25.91
C THR A 218 11.46 -11.14 -24.61
N SER A 219 11.22 -12.11 -23.73
CA SER A 219 10.65 -11.89 -22.41
C SER A 219 11.71 -11.49 -21.39
N TYR A 220 11.52 -10.35 -20.74
CA TYR A 220 12.36 -9.93 -19.62
C TYR A 220 11.96 -10.59 -18.28
N SER A 221 10.88 -11.37 -18.24
CA SER A 221 10.33 -11.94 -17.01
C SER A 221 11.36 -12.68 -16.17
N GLY A 222 12.17 -13.56 -16.79
CA GLY A 222 13.21 -14.30 -16.09
C GLY A 222 14.27 -13.41 -15.46
N VAL A 223 14.73 -12.37 -16.15
CA VAL A 223 15.75 -11.47 -15.60
C VAL A 223 15.19 -10.54 -14.52
N GLU A 224 13.92 -10.14 -14.60
CA GLU A 224 13.24 -9.38 -13.53
C GLU A 224 13.10 -10.22 -12.25
N HIS A 225 12.55 -11.44 -12.36
CA HIS A 225 12.48 -12.38 -11.22
C HIS A 225 13.88 -12.79 -10.71
N GLY A 226 14.83 -12.91 -11.63
CA GLY A 226 16.22 -13.19 -11.33
C GLY A 226 16.89 -12.08 -10.54
N ALA A 227 16.63 -10.82 -10.94
CA ALA A 227 17.14 -9.64 -10.26
C ALA A 227 16.61 -9.57 -8.84
N ASP A 228 15.34 -9.95 -8.65
CA ASP A 228 14.76 -10.07 -7.33
C ASP A 228 15.44 -11.14 -6.47
N CYS A 229 15.69 -12.33 -7.02
CA CYS A 229 16.41 -13.38 -6.30
C CYS A 229 17.83 -12.96 -5.87
N ILE A 230 18.57 -12.27 -6.74
CA ILE A 230 19.90 -11.74 -6.44
C ILE A 230 19.79 -10.66 -5.35
N ALA A 231 18.83 -9.74 -5.47
CA ALA A 231 18.61 -8.67 -4.50
C ALA A 231 18.28 -9.21 -3.11
N LEU A 232 17.43 -10.25 -3.00
CA LEU A 232 17.17 -10.96 -1.74
C LEU A 232 18.43 -11.59 -1.16
N ALA A 233 19.26 -12.24 -1.99
CA ALA A 233 20.53 -12.82 -1.54
C ALA A 233 21.52 -11.74 -1.03
N LEU A 234 21.41 -10.51 -1.54
CA LEU A 234 22.13 -9.33 -1.06
C LEU A 234 21.43 -8.60 0.12
N GLY A 235 20.35 -9.19 0.63
CA GLY A 235 19.63 -8.77 1.83
C GLY A 235 18.58 -7.69 1.58
N ALA A 236 18.02 -7.55 0.37
CA ALA A 236 16.80 -6.77 0.17
C ALA A 236 15.63 -7.37 0.97
N ASP A 237 14.74 -6.51 1.46
CA ASP A 237 13.63 -6.84 2.36
C ASP A 237 12.24 -6.76 1.68
N TYR A 238 12.15 -6.17 0.50
CA TYR A 238 10.92 -6.07 -0.29
C TYR A 238 11.21 -5.99 -1.78
N LEU A 239 10.53 -6.79 -2.60
CA LEU A 239 10.71 -6.81 -4.05
C LEU A 239 9.40 -7.16 -4.77
N GLY A 240 9.18 -6.57 -5.95
CA GLY A 240 7.88 -6.55 -6.62
C GLY A 240 7.55 -7.81 -7.42
N TYR A 241 8.49 -8.37 -8.17
CA TYR A 241 8.27 -9.54 -9.03
C TYR A 241 8.34 -10.84 -8.21
N GLY A 242 9.08 -10.83 -7.11
CA GLY A 242 9.31 -11.98 -6.25
C GLY A 242 10.39 -12.92 -6.80
N CYS A 243 10.78 -13.88 -5.97
CA CYS A 243 11.86 -14.83 -6.28
C CYS A 243 11.34 -16.27 -6.36
N PRO A 244 11.02 -16.76 -7.57
CA PRO A 244 10.60 -18.14 -7.82
C PRO A 244 11.63 -19.14 -7.30
N ALA A 245 11.15 -20.28 -6.78
CA ALA A 245 12.03 -21.32 -6.23
C ALA A 245 13.12 -21.78 -7.23
N ALA A 246 12.76 -21.88 -8.51
CA ALA A 246 13.67 -22.27 -9.58
C ALA A 246 14.87 -21.30 -9.78
N LEU A 247 14.73 -20.03 -9.38
CA LEU A 247 15.75 -19.00 -9.55
C LEU A 247 16.56 -18.71 -8.28
N ARG A 248 16.14 -19.18 -7.09
CA ARG A 248 16.79 -18.86 -5.80
C ARG A 248 18.28 -19.20 -5.76
N SER A 249 18.59 -20.48 -6.02
CA SER A 249 19.99 -20.96 -6.00
C SER A 249 20.82 -20.24 -7.07
N PHE A 250 20.22 -20.01 -8.23
CA PHE A 250 20.87 -19.35 -9.35
C PHE A 250 21.23 -17.89 -9.04
N GLY A 251 20.26 -17.12 -8.54
CA GLY A 251 20.48 -15.72 -8.13
C GLY A 251 21.47 -15.61 -6.98
N SER A 252 21.42 -16.51 -5.98
CA SER A 252 22.40 -16.52 -4.89
C SER A 252 23.83 -16.71 -5.39
N ARG A 253 24.06 -17.61 -6.35
CA ARG A 253 25.39 -17.80 -6.94
C ARG A 253 25.92 -16.53 -7.60
N ILE A 254 25.09 -15.85 -8.39
CA ILE A 254 25.45 -14.58 -9.04
C ILE A 254 25.73 -13.49 -8.01
N ALA A 255 24.92 -13.40 -6.94
CA ALA A 255 25.12 -12.44 -5.84
C ALA A 255 26.51 -12.59 -5.18
N HIS A 256 27.05 -13.80 -5.14
CA HIS A 256 28.38 -14.11 -4.59
C HIS A 256 29.51 -14.07 -5.65
N GLY A 257 29.24 -13.51 -6.83
CA GLY A 257 30.25 -13.31 -7.88
C GLY A 257 30.65 -14.59 -8.60
N LEU A 258 29.86 -15.66 -8.51
CA LEU A 258 30.11 -16.87 -9.27
C LEU A 258 29.67 -16.65 -10.71
N VAL A 259 30.63 -16.78 -11.64
CA VAL A 259 30.34 -16.85 -13.07
C VAL A 259 29.46 -18.06 -13.32
N VAL A 260 28.38 -17.83 -14.06
CA VAL A 260 27.50 -18.92 -14.47
C VAL A 260 27.85 -19.26 -15.90
N HIS A 261 28.51 -20.39 -16.09
CA HIS A 261 28.65 -20.94 -17.43
C HIS A 261 27.29 -21.44 -17.92
N THR A 262 26.96 -21.09 -19.15
CA THR A 262 25.85 -21.64 -19.94
C THR A 262 26.15 -23.10 -20.27
N GLN A 263 26.06 -23.98 -19.29
CA GLN A 263 25.93 -25.41 -19.53
C GLN A 263 24.76 -25.91 -18.70
N ALA A 264 23.60 -25.99 -19.37
CA ALA A 264 22.59 -27.00 -19.10
C ALA A 264 22.84 -28.16 -20.07
#